data_AF-F5YIS8-F1
#
_entry.id   AF-F5YIS8-F1
#
_cell.length_a   1.000
_cell.length_b   1.000
_cell.length_c   1.000
_cell.angle_alpha   90.00
_cell.angle_beta   90.00
_cell.angle_gamma   90.00
#
_symmetry.space_group_name_H-M   'P 1'
#
loop_
_entity.id
_entity.type
_entity.pdbx_description
1 polymer ?
#
loop_
_entity_poly.entity_id
_entity_poly.type
_entity_poly.pdbx_seq_one_letter_code
_entity_poly.pdbx_strand_id
1 'polypeptide(L)'
;MNGVKTLTPERIAEIKAFKNTDFSDCPVLTEEELKKMRPKHPEYFKPVKKAVQIRLDADVLAWFKAYGKGYQSRINAALRELMLQTIERHE
;
A
#
# COMPACT_ATOMS: atom_id res chain seq x y z
N MET A 1 3.46 -12.97 24.12
CA MET A 1 2.71 -11.78 23.65
C MET A 1 3.68 -10.61 23.71
N ASN A 2 4.27 -10.25 22.58
CA ASN A 2 5.52 -9.49 22.55
C ASN A 2 5.26 -7.99 22.71
N GLY A 3 5.92 -7.39 23.72
CA GLY A 3 5.88 -5.96 24.01
C GLY A 3 6.52 -5.15 22.90
N VAL A 4 5.67 -4.60 22.03
CA VAL A 4 6.09 -3.60 21.04
C VAL A 4 6.51 -2.36 21.82
N LYS A 5 7.82 -2.15 21.98
CA LYS A 5 8.36 -0.90 22.52
C LYS A 5 8.01 0.22 21.53
N THR A 6 6.94 0.95 21.81
CA THR A 6 6.60 2.15 21.05
C THR A 6 7.62 3.24 21.35
N LEU A 7 8.08 3.94 20.30
CA LEU A 7 9.00 5.07 20.45
C LEU A 7 8.40 6.13 21.37
N THR A 8 9.23 6.68 22.27
CA THR A 8 8.80 7.79 23.14
C THR A 8 8.52 9.03 22.30
N PRO A 9 7.60 9.92 22.72
CA PRO A 9 7.31 11.16 22.01
C PRO A 9 8.56 12.03 21.79
N GLU A 10 9.47 12.06 22.78
CA GLU A 10 10.75 12.76 22.72
C GLU A 10 11.65 12.23 21.60
N ARG A 11 11.80 10.89 21.49
CA ARG A 11 12.60 10.27 20.43
C ARG A 11 12.00 10.51 19.04
N ILE A 12 10.67 10.55 18.93
CA ILE A 12 9.99 10.91 17.68
C ILE A 12 10.30 12.36 17.29
N ALA A 13 10.30 13.29 18.24
CA ALA A 13 10.63 14.69 17.98
C ALA A 13 12.08 14.85 17.51
N GLU A 14 13.02 14.14 18.14
CA GLU A 14 14.42 14.12 17.75
C GLU A 14 14.61 13.58 16.31
N ILE A 15 13.99 12.44 15.98
CA ILE A 15 14.05 11.86 14.62
C ILE A 15 13.47 12.84 13.59
N LYS A 16 12.38 13.53 13.90
CA LYS A 16 11.78 14.52 13.00
C LYS A 16 12.64 15.77 12.82
N ALA A 17 13.38 16.17 13.86
CA ALA A 17 14.26 17.33 13.81
C ALA A 17 15.61 17.04 13.12
N PHE A 18 16.00 15.77 13.06
CA PHE A 18 17.24 15.34 12.40
C PHE A 18 17.22 15.70 10.91
N LYS A 19 18.27 16.41 10.47
CA LYS A 19 18.53 16.71 9.06
C LYS A 19 19.90 16.16 8.72
N ASN A 20 19.94 15.19 7.82
CA ASN A 20 21.22 14.73 7.29
C ASN A 20 21.76 15.77 6.30
N THR A 21 23.00 16.19 6.49
CA THR A 21 23.70 17.15 5.64
C THR A 21 24.88 16.52 4.90
N ASP A 22 25.27 15.29 5.25
CA ASP A 22 26.34 14.54 4.59
C ASP A 22 25.77 13.38 3.78
N PHE A 23 26.06 13.39 2.48
CA PHE A 23 25.65 12.38 1.52
C PHE A 23 26.85 11.83 0.74
N SER A 24 28.07 12.02 1.24
CA SER A 24 29.31 11.60 0.57
C SER A 24 29.41 10.09 0.34
N ASP A 25 28.72 9.30 1.15
CA ASP A 25 28.65 7.84 1.10
C ASP A 25 27.50 7.30 0.23
N CYS A 26 26.58 8.16 -0.21
CA CYS A 26 25.38 7.79 -0.95
C CYS A 26 25.51 8.18 -2.43
N PRO A 27 25.56 7.22 -3.37
CA PRO A 27 25.62 7.55 -4.79
C PRO A 27 24.32 8.25 -5.23
N VAL A 28 24.45 9.31 -6.03
CA VAL A 28 23.30 10.01 -6.60
C VAL A 28 22.65 9.11 -7.64
N LEU A 29 21.36 8.80 -7.45
CA LEU A 29 20.56 8.04 -8.41
C LEU A 29 20.20 8.91 -9.60
N THR A 30 20.43 8.41 -10.81
CA THR A 30 19.88 9.02 -12.03
C THR A 30 18.39 8.75 -12.15
N GLU A 31 17.66 9.57 -12.92
CA GLU A 31 16.21 9.41 -13.11
C GLU A 31 15.85 8.09 -13.82
N GLU A 32 16.74 7.60 -14.69
CA GLU A 32 16.59 6.32 -15.38
C GLU A 32 16.78 5.12 -14.44
N GLU A 33 17.70 5.22 -13.47
CA GLU A 33 17.88 4.20 -12.43
C GLU A 33 16.70 4.22 -11.44
N LEU A 34 16.22 5.41 -11.09
CA LEU A 34 15.09 5.58 -10.19
C LEU A 34 13.80 4.96 -10.78
N LYS A 35 13.54 5.14 -12.08
CA LYS A 35 12.40 4.52 -12.78
C LYS A 35 12.42 3.00 -12.77
N LYS A 36 13.60 2.38 -12.68
CA LYS A 36 13.75 0.91 -12.66
C LYS A 36 13.54 0.30 -11.27
N MET A 37 13.54 1.12 -10.22
CA MET A 37 13.35 0.62 -8.85
C MET A 37 11.94 0.07 -8.66
N ARG A 38 11.87 -1.13 -8.07
CA ARG A 38 10.61 -1.76 -7.64
C ARG A 38 10.59 -1.84 -6.12
N PRO A 39 9.42 -1.72 -5.47
CA PRO A 39 9.31 -1.93 -4.04
C PRO A 39 9.85 -3.31 -3.66
N LYS A 40 10.86 -3.35 -2.78
CA LYS A 40 11.39 -4.62 -2.24
C LYS A 40 10.33 -5.40 -1.45
N HIS A 41 9.38 -4.67 -0.86
CA HIS A 41 8.25 -5.19 -0.09
C HIS A 41 6.92 -4.71 -0.69
N PRO A 42 6.43 -5.36 -1.75
CA PRO A 42 5.16 -5.00 -2.38
C PRO A 42 3.97 -5.11 -1.42
N GLU A 43 4.06 -5.93 -0.37
CA GLU A 43 3.03 -6.12 0.65
C GLU A 43 2.71 -4.84 1.45
N TYR A 44 3.67 -3.90 1.55
CA TYR A 44 3.46 -2.62 2.23
C TYR A 44 3.01 -1.50 1.29
N PHE A 45 3.03 -1.73 -0.02
CA PHE A 45 2.55 -0.76 -0.98
C PHE A 45 1.04 -0.61 -0.85
N LYS A 46 0.58 0.59 -0.46
CA LYS A 46 -0.84 0.93 -0.40
C LYS A 46 -1.24 1.67 -1.67
N PRO A 47 -2.03 1.05 -2.56
CA PRO A 47 -2.49 1.71 -3.77
C PRO A 47 -3.36 2.92 -3.44
N VAL A 48 -3.21 3.99 -4.23
CA VAL A 48 -4.08 5.16 -4.14
C VAL A 48 -5.49 4.76 -4.58
N LYS A 49 -6.45 4.87 -3.67
CA LYS A 49 -7.86 4.58 -3.96
C LYS A 49 -8.51 5.82 -4.58
N LYS A 50 -9.20 5.64 -5.70
CA LYS A 50 -10.04 6.68 -6.30
C LYS A 50 -11.51 6.39 -5.95
N ALA A 51 -12.21 7.40 -5.45
CA ALA A 51 -13.64 7.30 -5.20
C ALA A 51 -14.39 7.39 -6.54
N VAL A 52 -15.06 6.29 -6.91
CA VAL A 52 -15.87 6.20 -8.14
C VAL A 52 -17.24 5.62 -7.79
N GLN A 53 -18.25 6.00 -8.56
CA GLN A 53 -19.58 5.40 -8.46
C GLN A 53 -19.69 4.26 -9.47
N ILE A 54 -20.00 3.05 -8.99
CA ILE A 54 -20.23 1.87 -9.81
C ILE A 54 -21.56 1.23 -9.42
N ARG A 55 -22.22 0.57 -10.38
CA ARG A 55 -23.37 -0.29 -10.11
C ARG A 55 -22.89 -1.73 -9.95
N LEU A 56 -23.41 -2.41 -8.95
CA LEU A 56 -23.16 -3.83 -8.66
C LEU A 56 -24.50 -4.53 -8.60
N ASP A 57 -24.52 -5.81 -8.97
CA ASP A 57 -25.72 -6.63 -8.85
C ASP A 57 -26.13 -6.79 -7.38
N ALA A 58 -27.43 -6.89 -7.16
CA ALA A 58 -28.02 -6.84 -5.81
C ALA A 58 -27.59 -8.05 -4.96
N ASP A 59 -27.48 -9.23 -5.57
CA ASP A 59 -27.05 -10.47 -4.96
C ASP A 59 -25.56 -10.44 -4.58
N VAL A 60 -24.71 -9.93 -5.47
CA VAL A 60 -23.27 -9.73 -5.21
C VAL A 60 -23.08 -8.76 -4.04
N LEU A 61 -23.81 -7.64 -4.05
CA LEU A 61 -23.74 -6.67 -2.95
C LEU A 61 -24.24 -7.28 -1.63
N ALA A 62 -25.33 -8.06 -1.66
CA ALA A 62 -25.85 -8.76 -0.48
C ALA A 62 -24.83 -9.77 0.08
N TRP A 63 -24.19 -10.55 -0.79
CA TRP A 63 -23.16 -11.51 -0.42
C TRP A 63 -21.98 -10.83 0.28
N PHE A 64 -21.45 -9.73 -0.27
CA PHE A 64 -20.37 -8.98 0.38
C PHE A 64 -20.79 -8.36 1.72
N LYS A 65 -22.02 -7.83 1.81
CA LYS A 65 -22.57 -7.25 3.05
C LYS A 65 -22.76 -8.29 4.15
N ALA A 66 -23.00 -9.57 3.83
CA ALA A 66 -23.14 -10.64 4.81
C ALA A 66 -21.89 -10.84 5.67
N TYR A 67 -20.70 -10.45 5.18
CA TYR A 67 -19.44 -10.48 5.94
C TYR A 67 -19.25 -9.30 6.91
N GLY A 68 -20.23 -8.38 6.98
CA GLY A 68 -20.25 -7.26 7.93
C GLY A 68 -19.35 -6.09 7.55
N LYS A 69 -18.75 -5.44 8.55
CA LYS A 69 -17.94 -4.23 8.38
C LYS A 69 -16.75 -4.50 7.45
N GLY A 70 -16.53 -3.59 6.50
CA GLY A 70 -15.41 -3.68 5.55
C GLY A 70 -15.74 -4.38 4.23
N TYR A 71 -17.03 -4.65 3.95
CA TYR A 71 -17.45 -5.24 2.67
C TYR A 71 -16.92 -4.48 1.43
N GLN A 72 -16.86 -3.14 1.47
CA GLN A 72 -16.29 -2.33 0.38
C GLN A 72 -14.78 -2.62 0.15
N SER A 73 -14.03 -2.80 1.23
CA SER A 73 -12.60 -3.18 1.14
C SER A 73 -12.44 -4.58 0.56
N ARG A 74 -13.36 -5.51 0.85
CA ARG A 74 -13.37 -6.87 0.29
C ARG A 74 -13.69 -6.85 -1.21
N ILE A 75 -14.67 -6.05 -1.64
CA ILE A 75 -14.97 -5.84 -3.07
C ILE A 75 -13.70 -5.36 -3.80
N ASN A 76 -13.03 -4.35 -3.27
CA ASN A 76 -11.80 -3.84 -3.88
C ASN A 76 -10.66 -4.87 -3.90
N ALA A 77 -10.56 -5.74 -2.87
CA ALA A 77 -9.57 -6.81 -2.84
C ALA A 77 -9.84 -7.86 -3.93
N ALA A 78 -11.09 -8.29 -4.09
CA ALA A 78 -11.49 -9.24 -5.13
C ALA A 78 -11.22 -8.69 -6.54
N LEU A 79 -11.55 -7.42 -6.80
CA LEU A 79 -11.25 -6.77 -8.08
C LEU A 79 -9.74 -6.70 -8.37
N ARG A 80 -8.93 -6.47 -7.32
CA ARG A 80 -7.47 -6.46 -7.45
C ARG A 80 -6.90 -7.83 -7.77
N GLU A 81 -7.39 -8.87 -7.10
CA GLU A 81 -6.96 -10.25 -7.36
C GLU A 81 -7.28 -10.65 -8.81
N LEU A 82 -8.50 -10.37 -9.27
CA LEU A 82 -8.91 -10.60 -10.67
C LEU A 82 -7.99 -9.86 -11.65
N MET A 83 -7.72 -8.57 -11.39
CA MET A 83 -6.82 -7.77 -12.23
C MET A 83 -5.41 -8.40 -12.33
N LEU A 84 -4.82 -8.82 -11.20
CA LEU A 84 -3.49 -9.43 -11.18
C LEU A 84 -3.47 -10.76 -11.96
N GLN A 85 -4.48 -11.62 -11.73
CA GLN A 85 -4.63 -12.88 -12.46
C GLN A 85 -4.75 -12.66 -13.97
N THR A 86 -5.43 -11.59 -14.41
CA THR A 86 -5.51 -11.29 -15.84
C THR A 86 -4.19 -10.81 -16.43
N ILE A 87 -3.40 -10.02 -15.69
CA ILE A 87 -2.09 -9.54 -16.15
C ILE A 87 -1.14 -10.73 -16.32
N GLU A 88 -1.08 -11.63 -15.34
CA GLU A 88 -0.22 -12.82 -15.38
C GLU A 88 -0.56 -13.79 -16.52
N ARG A 89 -1.80 -13.79 -17.02
CA ARG A 89 -2.24 -14.64 -18.14
C ARG A 89 -1.94 -14.04 -19.51
N HIS A 90 -1.61 -12.75 -19.56
CA HIS A 90 -1.35 -12.00 -20.79
C HIS A 90 0.12 -11.60 -20.97
N GLU A 91 0.99 -11.96 -20.02
CA GLU A 91 2.46 -11.96 -20.14
C GLU A 91 2.98 -13.36 -20.50
#